data_AF-A0A366I081-F1
#
_entry.id   AF-A0A366I081-F1
#
_cell.length_a   1.000
_cell.length_b   1.000
_cell.length_c   1.000
_cell.angle_alpha   90.00
_cell.angle_beta   90.00
_cell.angle_gamma   90.00
#
_symmetry.space_group_name_H-M   'P 1'
#
loop_
_entity.id
_entity.type
_entity.pdbx_description
1 polymer ?
#
loop_
_entity_poly.entity_id
_entity_poly.type
_entity_poly.pdbx_seq_one_letter_code
_entity_poly.pdbx_strand_id
1 'polypeptide(L)'
;MKAEFIRENYEPMILDVLVGVTGIMLFDDVFCSIASEEDGVLPHDITNNSIIFIDKKAKYKKNDYIVIKDSRVIESGYRITKALSSKDKDFVGRLVMSIKIY
;
A
#
# COMPACT_ATOMS: atom_id res chain seq x y z
N MET A 1 11.89 30.19 2.94
CA MET A 1 13.15 29.45 2.74
C MET A 1 13.33 29.23 1.25
N LYS A 2 14.50 29.58 0.69
CA LYS A 2 14.86 29.25 -0.69
C LYS A 2 15.29 27.78 -0.73
N ALA A 3 14.71 27.00 -1.63
CA ALA A 3 15.14 25.63 -1.84
C ALA A 3 16.49 25.65 -2.57
N GLU A 4 17.54 25.15 -1.91
CA GLU A 4 18.80 24.83 -2.56
C GLU A 4 18.69 23.43 -3.17
N PHE A 5 18.99 23.33 -4.47
CA PHE A 5 18.99 22.08 -5.21
C PHE A 5 20.14 21.18 -4.74
N ILE A 6 19.81 20.00 -4.22
CA ILE A 6 20.77 18.96 -3.86
C ILE A 6 20.71 17.87 -4.94
N ARG A 7 21.68 17.93 -5.86
CA ARG A 7 22.37 16.89 -6.68
C ARG A 7 21.56 15.75 -7.34
N GLU A 8 21.98 15.44 -8.57
CA GLU A 8 21.41 14.54 -9.60
C GLU A 8 21.32 13.03 -9.28
N ASN A 9 21.09 12.59 -8.04
CA ASN A 9 20.85 11.17 -7.75
C ASN A 9 19.59 11.02 -6.89
N TYR A 10 18.60 10.31 -7.41
CA TYR A 10 17.42 9.90 -6.65
C TYR A 10 17.86 8.89 -5.58
N GLU A 11 18.12 9.34 -4.36
CA GLU A 11 18.31 8.45 -3.20
C GLU A 11 17.00 8.33 -2.39
N PRO A 12 16.62 7.11 -1.98
CA PRO A 12 15.41 6.89 -1.18
C PRO A 12 15.57 7.51 0.22
N MET A 13 14.60 8.35 0.59
CA MET A 13 14.50 8.95 1.91
C MET A 13 13.62 8.07 2.81
N ILE A 14 14.15 7.58 3.94
CA ILE A 14 13.36 6.87 4.95
C ILE A 14 12.80 7.90 5.92
N LEU A 15 11.47 8.00 5.99
CA LEU A 15 10.73 8.81 6.96
C LEU A 15 9.99 7.89 7.94
N ASP A 16 9.88 8.36 9.18
CA ASP A 16 9.54 7.63 10.40
C ASP A 16 8.37 6.62 10.32
N VAL A 17 8.50 5.59 11.16
CA VAL A 17 7.68 4.37 11.23
C VAL A 17 6.19 4.66 11.46
N LEU A 18 5.35 4.16 10.54
CA LEU A 18 3.91 3.98 10.75
C LEU A 18 3.63 2.47 10.92
N VAL A 19 2.94 2.09 11.98
CA VAL A 19 2.65 0.68 12.31
C VAL A 19 1.67 0.08 11.29
N GLY A 20 2.00 -1.10 10.76
CA GLY A 20 1.17 -1.87 9.83
C GLY A 20 1.41 -1.58 8.34
N VAL A 21 2.11 -0.49 8.01
CA VAL A 21 2.50 -0.07 6.65
C VAL A 21 3.63 0.96 6.83
N THR A 22 4.90 0.61 6.62
CA THR A 22 5.97 1.62 6.54
C THR A 22 5.99 2.17 5.11
N GLY A 23 5.65 3.45 4.89
CA GLY A 23 5.67 4.01 3.55
C GLY A 23 5.39 5.51 3.45
N ILE A 24 5.96 6.11 2.40
CA ILE A 24 5.97 7.54 2.09
C ILE A 24 4.65 7.93 1.42
N MET A 25 4.04 9.02 1.89
CA MET A 25 2.84 9.64 1.30
C MET A 25 3.26 10.43 0.04
N LEU A 26 3.23 9.78 -1.13
CA LEU A 26 3.52 10.42 -2.42
C LEU A 26 2.20 10.84 -3.09
N PHE A 27 1.78 12.08 -2.84
CA PHE A 27 0.51 12.72 -3.27
C PHE A 27 -0.74 12.21 -2.51
N ASP A 28 -1.76 13.09 -2.36
CA ASP A 28 -2.98 12.81 -1.57
C ASP A 28 -3.73 11.53 -1.99
N ASP A 29 -3.50 11.07 -3.22
CA ASP A 29 -4.27 10.03 -3.90
C ASP A 29 -3.57 8.67 -3.95
N VAL A 30 -2.24 8.63 -3.80
CA VAL A 30 -1.45 7.39 -3.87
C VAL A 30 -0.52 7.29 -2.66
N PHE A 31 -0.45 6.12 -2.05
CA PHE A 31 0.52 5.86 -0.99
C PHE A 31 1.25 4.55 -1.25
N CYS A 32 2.45 4.41 -0.69
CA CYS A 32 3.18 3.15 -0.72
C CYS A 32 3.21 2.50 0.66
N SER A 33 3.46 1.19 0.68
CA SER A 33 3.61 0.37 1.88
C SER A 33 4.61 -0.74 1.62
N ILE A 34 5.15 -1.32 2.69
CA ILE A 34 5.73 -2.65 2.66
C ILE A 34 4.62 -3.67 2.96
N ALA A 35 4.49 -4.70 2.13
CA ALA A 35 3.59 -5.82 2.38
C ALA A 35 4.22 -6.75 3.45
N SER A 36 3.45 -7.12 4.47
CA SER A 36 3.88 -7.98 5.56
C SER A 36 2.92 -9.16 5.76
N GLU A 37 3.47 -10.35 6.01
CA GLU A 37 2.74 -11.54 6.45
C GLU A 37 2.75 -11.74 7.98
N GLU A 38 3.29 -10.79 8.76
CA GLU A 38 3.40 -10.92 10.22
C GLU A 38 2.02 -11.02 10.89
N ASP A 39 1.07 -10.17 10.48
CA ASP A 39 -0.28 -10.09 11.06
C ASP A 39 -1.35 -10.78 10.21
N GLY A 40 -0.98 -11.47 9.12
CA GLY A 40 -1.95 -12.08 8.22
C GLY A 40 -1.34 -12.74 6.98
N VAL A 41 -2.20 -13.22 6.08
CA VAL A 41 -1.77 -13.90 4.85
C VAL A 41 -1.95 -12.97 3.66
N LEU A 42 -0.87 -12.73 2.92
CA LEU A 42 -0.92 -11.99 1.66
C LEU A 42 -1.54 -12.87 0.55
N PRO A 43 -2.18 -12.25 -0.46
CA PRO A 43 -2.52 -12.99 -1.66
C PRO A 43 -1.27 -13.59 -2.31
N HIS A 44 -1.39 -14.81 -2.85
CA HIS A 44 -0.27 -15.56 -3.46
C HIS A 44 0.55 -14.80 -4.52
N ASP A 45 -0.05 -13.81 -5.18
CA ASP A 45 0.64 -13.01 -6.21
C ASP A 45 1.51 -11.89 -5.60
N ILE A 46 1.44 -11.65 -4.28
CA ILE A 46 2.16 -10.57 -3.58
C ILE A 46 3.16 -11.21 -2.64
N THR A 47 4.44 -10.95 -2.88
CA THR A 47 5.51 -11.47 -2.02
C THR A 47 5.61 -10.66 -0.74
N ASN A 48 5.89 -11.33 0.39
CA ASN A 48 6.26 -10.67 1.64
C ASN A 48 7.44 -9.70 1.43
N ASN A 49 7.46 -8.59 2.15
CA ASN A 49 8.43 -7.49 2.03
C ASN A 49 8.46 -6.79 0.66
N SER A 50 7.43 -6.95 -0.19
CA SER A 50 7.30 -6.16 -1.40
C SER A 50 6.86 -4.71 -1.10
N ILE A 51 7.35 -3.75 -1.88
CA ILE A 51 6.80 -2.38 -1.87
C ILE A 51 5.54 -2.40 -2.72
N ILE A 52 4.42 -2.04 -2.13
CA ILE A 52 3.13 -1.92 -2.81
C ILE A 52 2.73 -0.46 -2.95
N PHE A 53 2.05 -0.14 -4.05
CA PHE A 53 1.48 1.18 -4.31
C PHE A 53 -0.04 1.06 -4.41
N ILE A 54 -0.73 1.94 -3.70
CA ILE A 54 -2.18 1.90 -3.52
C ILE A 54 -2.76 3.25 -3.91
N ASP A 55 -3.67 3.24 -4.89
CA ASP A 55 -4.40 4.42 -5.34
C ASP A 55 -5.79 4.45 -4.69
N LYS A 56 -6.06 5.51 -3.90
CA LYS A 56 -7.28 5.72 -3.13
C LYS A 56 -8.47 6.13 -4.00
N LYS A 57 -8.22 6.75 -5.16
CA LYS A 57 -9.26 7.22 -6.09
C LYS A 57 -9.52 6.23 -7.22
N ALA A 58 -8.63 5.27 -7.42
CA ALA A 58 -8.80 4.23 -8.42
C ALA A 58 -10.09 3.45 -8.20
N LYS A 59 -10.98 3.50 -9.19
CA LYS A 59 -12.07 2.52 -9.30
C LYS A 59 -11.46 1.13 -9.51
N TYR A 60 -12.13 0.10 -9.00
CA TYR A 60 -11.73 -1.29 -9.19
C TYR A 60 -12.89 -2.11 -9.75
N LYS A 61 -12.56 -3.27 -10.30
CA LYS A 61 -13.49 -4.28 -10.77
C LYS A 61 -13.25 -5.59 -10.02
N LYS A 62 -14.17 -6.54 -10.20
CA LYS A 62 -14.01 -7.91 -9.69
C LYS A 62 -12.64 -8.47 -10.11
N ASN A 63 -11.98 -9.15 -9.18
CA ASN A 63 -10.63 -9.72 -9.26
C ASN A 63 -9.46 -8.73 -9.18
N ASP A 64 -9.69 -7.42 -9.14
CA ASP A 64 -8.61 -6.47 -8.86
C ASP A 64 -8.13 -6.67 -7.41
N TYR A 65 -6.84 -6.42 -7.17
CA TYR A 65 -6.30 -6.34 -5.83
C TYR A 65 -6.67 -5.01 -5.19
N ILE A 66 -7.34 -5.08 -4.04
CA ILE A 66 -7.77 -3.93 -3.27
C ILE A 66 -7.29 -4.04 -1.84
N VAL A 67 -7.13 -2.89 -1.21
CA VAL A 67 -6.91 -2.76 0.22
C VAL A 67 -8.25 -2.44 0.87
N ILE A 68 -8.59 -3.21 1.89
CA ILE A 68 -9.76 -3.00 2.72
C ILE A 68 -9.33 -2.77 4.17
N LYS A 69 -10.13 -2.00 4.91
CA LYS A 69 -10.01 -1.95 6.37
C LYS A 69 -10.59 -3.24 6.94
N ASP A 70 -9.83 -3.94 7.77
CA ASP A 70 -10.28 -5.18 8.40
C ASP A 70 -9.88 -5.18 9.88
N SER A 71 -10.84 -4.85 10.74
CA SER A 71 -10.64 -4.80 12.19
C SER A 71 -10.39 -6.18 12.82
N ARG A 72 -10.56 -7.28 12.07
CA ARG A 72 -10.27 -8.64 12.54
C ARG A 72 -8.78 -8.97 12.46
N VAL A 73 -7.99 -8.19 11.72
CA VAL A 73 -6.53 -8.36 11.63
C VAL A 73 -5.88 -7.73 12.86
N ILE A 74 -6.14 -6.44 13.06
CA ILE A 74 -5.83 -5.65 14.26
C ILE A 74 -6.87 -4.53 14.33
N GLU A 75 -7.03 -3.89 15.50
CA GLU A 75 -8.10 -2.89 15.77
C GLU A 75 -8.19 -1.76 14.71
N SER A 76 -7.09 -1.50 13.99
CA SER A 76 -7.00 -0.57 12.85
C SER A 76 -6.32 -1.16 11.61
N GLY A 77 -6.45 -2.47 11.40
CA GLY A 77 -5.73 -3.22 10.36
C GLY A 77 -6.23 -3.01 8.94
N TYR A 78 -5.30 -3.22 8.01
CA TYR A 78 -5.57 -3.24 6.57
C TYR A 78 -5.25 -4.61 6.01
N ARG A 79 -6.01 -5.03 4.99
CA ARG A 79 -5.80 -6.30 4.31
C ARG A 79 -5.83 -6.12 2.81
N ILE A 80 -4.92 -6.79 2.11
CA ILE A 80 -4.95 -6.89 0.65
C ILE A 80 -5.77 -8.13 0.28
N THR A 81 -6.73 -7.96 -0.64
CA THR A 81 -7.59 -9.05 -1.11
C THR A 81 -7.97 -8.85 -2.57
N LYS A 82 -8.44 -9.93 -3.24
CA LYS A 82 -9.10 -9.80 -4.54
C LYS A 82 -10.54 -9.34 -4.33
N ALA A 83 -10.94 -8.29 -5.04
CA ALA A 83 -12.28 -7.77 -5.01
C ALA A 83 -13.30 -8.82 -5.50
N LEU A 84 -14.25 -9.21 -4.65
CA LEU A 84 -15.32 -10.16 -5.02
C LEU A 84 -16.47 -9.49 -5.78
N SER A 85 -16.64 -8.18 -5.56
CA SER A 85 -17.63 -7.32 -6.22
C SER A 85 -16.97 -5.99 -6.62
N SER A 86 -17.70 -5.08 -7.27
CA SER A 86 -17.23 -3.73 -7.60
C SER A 86 -17.55 -2.68 -6.53
N LYS A 87 -18.12 -3.09 -5.39
CA LYS A 87 -18.50 -2.22 -4.26
C LYS A 87 -18.38 -2.95 -2.93
N ASP A 88 -17.18 -2.92 -2.41
CA ASP A 88 -16.76 -3.28 -1.07
C ASP A 88 -16.83 -2.05 -0.16
N LYS A 89 -17.50 -2.18 0.98
CA LYS A 89 -17.79 -1.06 1.88
C LYS A 89 -16.54 -0.56 2.61
N ASP A 90 -15.58 -1.44 2.80
CA ASP A 90 -14.36 -1.17 3.56
C ASP A 90 -13.18 -0.79 2.65
N PHE A 91 -13.46 -0.45 1.39
CA PHE A 91 -12.46 -0.10 0.38
C PHE A 91 -11.63 1.13 0.78
N VAL A 92 -10.31 0.96 0.75
CA VAL A 92 -9.32 2.02 1.03
C VAL A 92 -8.63 2.48 -0.25
N GLY A 93 -8.33 1.54 -1.16
CA GLY A 93 -7.65 1.84 -2.40
C GLY A 93 -7.37 0.59 -3.22
N ARG A 94 -7.06 0.78 -4.49
CA ARG A 94 -6.68 -0.31 -5.40
C ARG A 94 -5.16 -0.44 -5.45
N LEU A 95 -4.67 -1.67 -5.32
CA LEU A 95 -3.27 -1.97 -5.59
C LEU A 95 -2.98 -1.71 -7.07
N VAL A 96 -2.07 -0.79 -7.37
CA VAL A 96 -1.69 -0.45 -8.76
C VAL A 96 -0.35 -1.04 -9.15
N MET A 97 0.52 -1.31 -8.17
CA MET A 97 1.85 -1.86 -8.40
C MET A 97 2.36 -2.60 -7.16
N SER A 98 3.16 -3.64 -7.37
CA SER A 98 3.97 -4.29 -6.35
C SER A 98 5.39 -4.49 -6.91
N ILE A 99 6.39 -4.14 -6.13
CA ILE A 99 7.80 -4.28 -6.45
C ILE A 99 8.40 -5.22 -5.41
N LYS A 100 8.95 -6.35 -5.87
CA LYS A 100 9.68 -7.27 -5.01
C LYS A 100 11.07 -6.69 -4.71
N ILE A 101 11.40 -6.56 -3.43
CA ILE A 101 12.77 -6.29 -2.98
C ILE A 101 13.46 -7.65 -2.88
N TYR A 102 14.64 -7.79 -3.51
CA TYR A 102 15.49 -8.98 -3.43
C TYR A 102 16.59 -8.78 -2.39
#